data_AF-A0A183D0N6-F1
#
_entry.id   AF-A0A183D0N6-F1
#
_cell.length_a   1.000
_cell.length_b   1.000
_cell.length_c   1.000
_cell.angle_alpha   90.00
_cell.angle_beta   90.00
_cell.angle_gamma   90.00
#
_symmetry.space_group_name_H-M   'P 1'
#
loop_
_entity.id
_entity.type
_entity.pdbx_description
1 polymer ?
#
loop_
_entity_poly.entity_id
_entity_poly.type
_entity_poly.pdbx_seq_one_letter_code
_entity_poly.pdbx_strand_id
1 'polypeptide(L)'
;MKGKSKEACHNYIRVLAKDDGSNVLVCGTNAFQPMCRKYELEKYGEYRQNLEFSGVGIAPYDPNHNSTFLRDGDLLYAGTVSDFSGTDPLIHRRNISKIVDLGIRTERNDMKFLNEPHFVGSFRDDEVS
;
A
#
# COMPACT_ATOMS: atom_id res chain seq x y z
N MET A 1 19.16 -13.60 6.94
CA MET A 1 19.22 -12.14 7.22
C MET A 1 19.58 -11.39 5.95
N LYS A 2 19.03 -10.19 5.71
CA LYS A 2 19.28 -9.37 4.51
C LYS A 2 20.09 -8.08 4.79
N GLY A 3 20.78 -7.99 5.93
CA GLY A 3 21.71 -6.89 6.24
C GLY A 3 21.11 -5.55 6.67
N LYS A 4 19.80 -5.48 6.98
CA LYS A 4 19.15 -4.27 7.50
C LYS A 4 19.35 -4.14 9.02
N SER A 5 19.30 -2.92 9.55
CA SER A 5 19.43 -2.67 10.99
C SER A 5 18.28 -3.28 11.78
N LYS A 6 18.49 -3.53 13.08
CA LYS A 6 17.46 -4.07 13.97
C LYS A 6 16.26 -3.14 14.05
N GLU A 7 16.53 -1.83 14.11
CA GLU A 7 15.52 -0.78 14.15
C GLU A 7 14.67 -0.79 12.87
N ALA A 8 15.28 -0.97 11.69
CA ALA A 8 14.50 -1.01 10.46
C ALA A 8 13.64 -2.28 10.33
N CYS A 9 13.94 -3.35 11.09
CA CYS A 9 13.26 -4.65 11.02
C CYS A 9 11.99 -4.73 11.91
N HIS A 10 11.23 -3.64 11.99
CA HIS A 10 9.91 -3.59 12.63
C HIS A 10 8.81 -3.43 11.58
N ASN A 11 7.55 -3.53 12.01
CA ASN A 11 6.40 -3.21 11.17
C ASN A 11 6.05 -1.73 11.31
N TYR A 12 6.40 -0.93 10.31
CA TYR A 12 6.06 0.48 10.23
C TYR A 12 4.79 0.62 9.39
N ILE A 13 3.73 1.20 9.98
CA ILE A 13 2.47 1.42 9.26
C ILE A 13 2.66 2.53 8.22
N ARG A 14 2.29 2.25 6.97
CA ARG A 14 2.46 3.16 5.82
C ARG A 14 1.16 3.46 5.10
N VAL A 15 0.14 2.62 5.28
CA VAL A 15 -1.21 2.83 4.75
C VAL A 15 -2.20 2.65 5.88
N LEU A 16 -3.08 3.63 6.04
CA LEU A 16 -4.25 3.57 6.90
C LEU A 16 -5.43 4.15 6.11
N ALA A 17 -6.20 3.29 5.45
CA ALA A 17 -7.24 3.68 4.53
C ALA A 17 -8.62 3.22 5.01
N LYS A 18 -9.44 4.17 5.46
CA LYS A 18 -10.82 3.93 5.90
C LYS A 18 -11.77 3.97 4.70
N ASP A 19 -12.82 3.14 4.72
CA ASP A 19 -13.98 3.30 3.82
C ASP A 19 -15.19 3.90 4.53
N ASP A 20 -16.23 4.20 3.75
CA ASP A 20 -17.48 4.78 4.23
C ASP A 20 -18.21 3.86 5.24
N GLY A 21 -17.97 2.55 5.16
CA GLY A 21 -18.56 1.51 6.02
C GLY A 21 -17.82 1.29 7.34
N SER A 22 -16.87 2.15 7.70
CA SER A 22 -15.99 2.04 8.87
C SER A 22 -14.96 0.90 8.83
N ASN A 23 -14.80 0.18 7.72
CA ASN A 23 -13.71 -0.77 7.59
C ASN A 23 -12.41 -0.03 7.35
N VAL A 24 -11.33 -0.59 7.87
CA VAL A 24 -10.00 0.00 7.80
C VAL A 24 -9.06 -0.99 7.13
N LEU A 25 -8.37 -0.53 6.10
CA LEU A 25 -7.21 -1.22 5.55
C LEU A 25 -5.95 -0.65 6.18
N VAL A 26 -5.14 -1.52 6.78
CA VAL A 26 -3.83 -1.18 7.35
C VAL A 26 -2.76 -1.94 6.59
N CYS A 27 -1.77 -1.24 6.03
CA CYS A 27 -0.59 -1.89 5.47
C CYS A 27 0.69 -1.31 6.07
N GLY A 28 1.68 -2.19 6.26
CA GLY A 28 2.96 -1.80 6.81
C GLY A 28 4.11 -2.59 6.22
N THR A 29 5.33 -2.13 6.53
CA THR A 29 6.58 -2.72 6.02
C THR A 29 6.80 -4.14 6.48
N ASN A 30 6.24 -4.50 7.65
CA ASN A 30 6.34 -5.80 8.29
C ASN A 30 7.76 -6.42 8.17
N ALA A 31 8.74 -5.67 8.67
CA ALA A 31 10.16 -6.04 8.65
C ALA A 31 10.68 -6.39 7.23
N PHE A 32 10.44 -5.49 6.27
CA PHE A 32 10.80 -5.70 4.86
C PHE A 32 10.09 -6.89 4.20
N GLN A 33 8.85 -7.16 4.61
CA GLN A 33 7.95 -8.08 3.94
C GLN A 33 6.53 -7.48 4.00
N PRO A 34 6.22 -6.48 3.13
CA PRO A 34 5.01 -5.69 3.25
C PRO A 34 3.75 -6.55 3.33
N MET A 35 2.91 -6.25 4.32
CA MET A 35 1.63 -6.95 4.55
C MET A 35 0.50 -5.94 4.73
N CYS A 36 -0.68 -6.33 4.28
CA CYS A 36 -1.92 -5.60 4.46
C CYS A 36 -2.91 -6.43 5.28
N ARG A 37 -3.69 -5.77 6.13
CA ARG A 37 -4.77 -6.33 6.93
C ARG A 37 -6.02 -5.47 6.80
N LYS A 38 -7.17 -6.12 6.64
CA LYS A 38 -8.48 -5.46 6.72
C LYS A 38 -9.08 -5.72 8.09
N TYR A 39 -9.59 -4.64 8.68
CA TYR A 39 -10.28 -4.63 9.95
C TYR A 39 -11.70 -4.13 9.73
N GLU A 40 -12.67 -4.80 10.33
CA GLU A 40 -14.08 -4.40 10.31
C GLU A 40 -14.49 -3.96 11.70
N LEU A 41 -15.31 -2.91 11.77
CA LEU A 41 -15.84 -2.41 13.02
C LEU A 41 -16.99 -3.31 13.47
N GLU A 42 -16.83 -3.96 14.61
CA GLU A 42 -17.87 -4.78 15.22
C GLU A 42 -18.88 -3.93 15.99
N LYS A 43 -20.02 -4.55 16.35
CA LYS A 43 -21.18 -3.89 16.97
C LYS A 43 -20.85 -3.09 18.24
N TYR A 44 -19.79 -3.45 18.96
CA TYR A 44 -19.39 -2.83 20.22
C TYR A 44 -18.20 -1.86 20.08
N GLY A 45 -17.82 -1.49 18.85
CA GLY A 45 -16.76 -0.51 18.60
C GLY A 45 -15.34 -1.11 18.51
N GLU A 46 -15.21 -2.43 18.60
CA GLU A 46 -13.93 -3.13 18.44
C GLU A 46 -13.63 -3.41 16.97
N TYR A 47 -12.37 -3.33 16.58
CA TYR A 47 -11.92 -3.68 15.24
C TYR A 47 -11.44 -5.12 15.18
N ARG A 48 -12.12 -5.97 14.40
CA ARG A 48 -11.67 -7.36 14.18
C ARG A 48 -10.98 -7.50 12.83
N GLN A 49 -9.78 -8.08 12.84
CA GLN A 49 -9.11 -8.48 11.61
C GLN A 49 -9.90 -9.59 10.93
N ASN A 50 -10.27 -9.41 9.67
CA ASN A 50 -10.96 -10.42 8.89
C ASN A 50 -10.19 -10.90 7.66
N LEU A 51 -9.14 -10.18 7.25
CA LEU A 51 -8.33 -10.52 6.09
C LEU A 51 -6.87 -10.09 6.28
N GLU A 52 -5.94 -10.91 5.80
CA GLU A 52 -4.51 -10.59 5.67
C GLU A 52 -4.01 -11.02 4.28
N PHE A 53 -3.22 -10.17 3.62
CA PHE A 53 -2.66 -10.44 2.30
C PHE A 53 -1.36 -9.67 2.05
N SER A 54 -0.64 -10.03 0.97
CA SER A 54 0.59 -9.36 0.57
C SER A 54 0.37 -7.87 0.28
N GLY A 55 1.18 -7.02 0.91
CA GLY A 55 1.20 -5.56 0.70
C GLY A 55 2.16 -5.11 -0.40
N VAL A 56 2.72 -6.04 -1.19
CA VAL A 56 3.62 -5.72 -2.30
C VAL A 56 2.90 -4.85 -3.33
N GLY A 57 3.54 -3.74 -3.72
CA GLY A 57 2.93 -2.74 -4.59
C GLY A 57 1.86 -1.87 -3.93
N ILE A 58 1.70 -1.95 -2.60
CA ILE A 58 0.80 -1.09 -1.81
C ILE A 58 1.58 -0.35 -0.73
N ALA A 59 2.39 -1.07 0.05
CA ALA A 59 3.27 -0.52 1.08
C ALA A 59 4.73 -0.81 0.74
N PRO A 60 5.66 0.10 1.09
CA PRO A 60 7.08 -0.10 0.82
C PRO A 60 7.69 -1.17 1.72
N TYR A 61 8.78 -1.77 1.27
CA TYR A 61 9.62 -2.67 2.07
C TYR A 61 10.41 -1.91 3.14
N ASP A 62 11.05 -0.80 2.75
CA ASP A 62 11.85 0.03 3.64
C ASP A 62 10.99 1.13 4.28
N PRO A 63 11.02 1.33 5.60
CA PRO A 63 10.26 2.39 6.25
C PRO A 63 10.65 3.81 5.80
N ASN A 64 11.84 3.98 5.22
CA ASN A 64 12.33 5.27 4.74
C ASN A 64 11.94 5.59 3.29
N HIS A 65 11.31 4.66 2.57
CA HIS A 65 10.85 4.95 1.21
C HIS A 65 9.59 5.82 1.22
N ASN A 66 9.63 6.89 0.41
CA ASN A 66 8.49 7.75 0.16
C ASN A 66 7.44 6.97 -0.63
N SER A 67 6.20 7.01 -0.14
CA SER A 67 5.06 6.31 -0.71
C SER A 67 3.81 7.12 -0.50
N THR A 68 2.87 7.01 -1.43
CA THR A 68 1.53 7.61 -1.30
C THR A 68 0.46 6.57 -1.57
N PHE A 69 -0.75 6.81 -1.05
CA PHE A 69 -1.91 6.01 -1.39
C PHE A 69 -3.18 6.88 -1.47
N LEU A 70 -4.15 6.40 -2.23
CA LEU A 70 -5.51 6.93 -2.29
C LEU A 70 -6.47 5.74 -2.33
N ARG A 71 -7.49 5.77 -1.48
CA ARG A 71 -8.58 4.80 -1.53
C ARG A 71 -9.82 5.45 -2.12
N ASP A 72 -10.45 4.75 -3.05
CA ASP A 72 -11.70 5.14 -3.69
C ASP A 72 -12.63 3.91 -3.75
N GLY A 73 -13.51 3.81 -2.75
CA GLY A 73 -14.32 2.61 -2.51
C GLY A 73 -13.48 1.35 -2.30
N ASP A 74 -13.64 0.39 -3.21
CA ASP A 74 -12.91 -0.89 -3.24
C ASP A 74 -11.57 -0.83 -3.98
N LEU A 75 -11.27 0.31 -4.63
CA LEU A 75 -10.01 0.50 -5.33
C LEU A 75 -9.00 1.20 -4.42
N LEU A 76 -7.79 0.68 -4.42
CA LEU A 76 -6.63 1.31 -3.80
C LEU A 76 -5.62 1.65 -4.88
N TYR A 77 -5.24 2.92 -4.93
CA TYR A 77 -4.16 3.46 -5.74
C TYR A 77 -2.96 3.68 -4.83
N ALA A 78 -1.78 3.24 -5.24
CA ALA A 78 -0.55 3.39 -4.48
C ALA A 78 0.61 3.77 -5.39
N GLY A 79 1.44 4.71 -4.93
CA GLY A 79 2.76 4.98 -5.48
C GLY A 79 3.81 4.49 -4.48
N THR A 80 4.58 3.47 -4.84
CA THR A 80 5.57 2.83 -3.95
C THR A 80 6.62 2.07 -4.77
N VAL A 81 7.34 1.12 -4.15
CA VAL A 81 8.22 0.14 -4.79
C VAL A 81 7.71 -1.29 -4.56
N SER A 82 7.91 -2.19 -5.53
CA SER A 82 7.45 -3.59 -5.44
C SER A 82 8.55 -4.59 -5.08
N ASP A 83 9.78 -4.15 -4.85
CA ASP A 83 10.89 -5.01 -4.48
C ASP A 83 11.68 -4.51 -3.26
N PHE A 84 12.48 -5.42 -2.70
CA PHE A 84 13.29 -5.15 -1.51
C PHE A 84 14.41 -4.13 -1.77
N SER A 85 14.94 -4.08 -3.00
CA SER A 85 16.00 -3.16 -3.42
C SER A 85 15.51 -1.74 -3.68
N GLY A 86 14.20 -1.53 -3.89
CA GLY A 86 13.65 -0.23 -4.27
C GLY A 86 13.86 0.13 -5.74
N THR A 87 14.22 -0.86 -6.57
CA THR A 87 14.56 -0.66 -7.98
C THR A 87 13.38 -0.78 -8.92
N ASP A 88 12.23 -1.25 -8.42
CA ASP A 88 10.99 -1.38 -9.19
C ASP A 88 9.91 -0.42 -8.64
N PRO A 89 10.01 0.90 -8.92
CA PRO A 89 8.96 1.85 -8.57
C PRO A 89 7.72 1.61 -9.43
N LEU A 90 6.54 1.79 -8.84
CA LEU A 90 5.27 1.63 -9.55
C LEU A 90 4.19 2.55 -9.03
N ILE A 91 3.30 2.96 -9.95
CA ILE A 91 1.95 3.38 -9.63
C ILE A 91 1.05 2.17 -9.89
N HIS A 92 0.29 1.78 -8.88
CA HIS A 92 -0.46 0.53 -8.85
C HIS A 92 -1.90 0.80 -8.41
N ARG A 93 -2.88 0.26 -9.14
CA ARG A 93 -4.29 0.27 -8.79
C ARG A 93 -4.76 -1.16 -8.58
N ARG A 94 -5.26 -1.49 -7.40
CA ARG A 94 -5.75 -2.83 -7.06
C ARG A 94 -7.14 -2.77 -6.43
N ASN A 95 -7.99 -3.73 -6.78
CA ASN A 95 -9.22 -3.97 -6.03
C ASN A 95 -8.89 -4.74 -4.73
N ILE A 96 -9.11 -4.11 -3.58
CA ILE A 96 -8.77 -4.68 -2.27
C ILE A 96 -9.88 -5.54 -1.65
N SER A 97 -11.06 -5.63 -2.29
CA SER A 97 -12.11 -6.60 -1.93
C SER A 97 -11.96 -7.94 -2.66
N LYS A 98 -11.18 -7.98 -3.76
CA LYS A 98 -10.89 -9.19 -4.55
C LYS A 98 -9.42 -9.57 -4.46
N ILE A 99 -9.06 -10.43 -3.50
CA ILE A 99 -7.64 -10.80 -3.22
C ILE A 99 -6.91 -11.36 -4.45
N VAL A 100 -7.62 -12.11 -5.30
CA VAL A 100 -7.08 -12.72 -6.53
C VAL A 100 -6.80 -11.70 -7.64
N ASP A 101 -7.34 -10.49 -7.53
CA ASP A 101 -7.07 -9.40 -8.45
C ASP A 101 -5.67 -8.83 -8.16
N LEU A 102 -4.77 -8.98 -9.14
CA LEU A 102 -3.42 -8.43 -9.08
C LEU A 102 -3.38 -6.95 -9.46
N GLY A 103 -4.49 -6.37 -9.92
CA GLY A 103 -4.59 -4.97 -10.28
C GLY A 103 -3.90 -4.63 -11.61
N ILE A 104 -3.72 -3.32 -11.82
CA ILE A 104 -2.96 -2.77 -12.95
C ILE A 104 -1.83 -1.91 -12.40
N ARG A 105 -0.66 -1.98 -13.03
CA ARG A 105 0.51 -1.17 -12.66
C ARG A 105 1.14 -0.51 -13.88
N THR A 106 1.94 0.51 -13.65
CA THR A 106 2.84 1.10 -14.66
C THR A 106 3.81 0.06 -15.20
N GLU A 107 4.22 0.25 -16.47
CA GLU A 107 5.19 -0.61 -17.16
C GLU A 107 6.50 -0.70 -16.37
N ARG A 108 7.04 -1.91 -16.27
CA ARG A 108 8.25 -2.17 -15.47
C ARG A 108 9.49 -1.86 -16.29
N ASN A 109 10.48 -1.22 -15.65
CA ASN A 109 11.77 -0.87 -16.26
C ASN A 109 11.68 0.07 -17.48
N ASP A 110 10.55 0.75 -17.70
CA ASP A 110 10.43 1.79 -18.71
C ASP A 110 10.54 3.18 -18.06
N MET A 111 11.71 3.80 -18.24
CA MET A 111 12.02 5.12 -17.70
C MET A 111 11.12 6.24 -18.26
N LYS A 112 10.38 5.99 -19.35
CA LYS A 112 9.37 6.94 -19.86
C LYS A 112 8.16 7.05 -18.94
N PHE A 113 7.89 6.02 -18.14
CA PHE A 113 6.82 6.04 -17.15
C PHE A 113 7.32 6.55 -15.80
N LEU A 114 8.36 5.92 -15.25
CA LEU A 114 8.92 6.25 -13.94
C LEU A 114 10.44 6.12 -13.98
N ASN A 115 11.13 7.19 -13.59
CA ASN A 115 12.59 7.22 -13.46
C ASN A 115 12.94 7.71 -12.06
N GLU A 116 13.31 6.78 -11.17
CA GLU A 116 13.69 7.05 -9.76
C GLU A 116 12.76 8.04 -9.03
N PRO A 117 11.42 7.81 -9.03
CA PRO A 117 10.48 8.77 -8.46
C PRO A 117 10.51 8.76 -6.92
N HIS A 118 10.19 9.93 -6.34
CA HIS A 118 9.79 10.05 -4.95
C HIS A 118 8.31 10.42 -4.87
N PHE A 119 7.47 9.50 -4.41
CA PHE A 119 6.03 9.74 -4.30
C PHE A 119 5.72 10.63 -3.08
N VAL A 120 5.05 11.75 -3.31
CA VAL A 120 4.77 12.75 -2.26
C VAL A 120 3.31 12.77 -1.80
N GLY A 121 2.37 12.49 -2.70
CA GLY A 121 0.94 12.59 -2.44
C GLY A 121 0.10 12.11 -3.61
N SER A 122 -1.16 11.80 -3.32
CA SER A 122 -2.18 11.41 -4.30
C SER A 122 -3.53 11.87 -3.77
N PHE A 123 -4.38 12.39 -4.65
CA PHE A 123 -5.66 12.98 -4.29
C PHE A 123 -6.71 12.61 -5.32
N ARG A 124 -7.94 12.47 -4.86
CA ARG A 124 -9.10 12.43 -5.75
C ARG A 124 -9.48 13.87 -6.02
N ASP A 125 -9.67 14.20 -7.28
CA ASP A 125 -10.21 15.49 -7.68
C ASP A 125 -11.67 15.29 -8.05
N ASP A 126 -12.55 15.90 -7.26
CA ASP A 126 -14.01 15.76 -7.38
C ASP A 126 -14.59 16.90 -8.23
N GLU A 127 -13.86 17.43 -9.23
CA GLU A 127 -14.37 18.50 -10.12
C GLU A 127 -15.75 18.11 -10.69
N VAL A 128 -16.77 18.71 -10.08
CA VAL A 128 -18.16 18.70 -10.52
C VAL A 128 -18.21 19.53 -11.79
N SER A 129 -18.43 18.86 -12.93
CA SER A 129 -18.94 19.50 -14.15
C SER A 129 -20.47 19.43 -14.17
#